data_AF-A0A453NNB7-F1
#
_entry.id   AF-A0A453NNB7-F1
#
_cell.length_a   1.000
_cell.length_b   1.000
_cell.length_c   1.000
_cell.angle_alpha   90.00
_cell.angle_beta   90.00
_cell.angle_gamma   90.00
#
_symmetry.space_group_name_H-M   'P 1'
#
loop_
_entity.id
_entity.type
_entity.pdbx_description
1 polymer ?
#
loop_
_entity_poly.entity_id
_entity_poly.type
_entity_poly.pdbx_seq_one_letter_code
_entity_poly.pdbx_strand_id
1 'polypeptide(L)'
;EFETYPLPTVGFGAVRMAAAAARDLAALDAETLALLGGGPDMAPVAVCGEWETFKENVRPLKRGRNVGLLNQALKAHTDPAQRAALLAERRRMIEATEEYQGEDPLQPWVECIKWVQESFPAGGEFSGLVVIYEQCVRAFWHDERYKDDLRYLKVWLEYAGNCSDAEVIFRFLESNQIGEGHAVFYIRYASLMESKNKLKKADEIFNLGIARKAKPVEKLETTYRAFLGRSTRKKEHEVLYL
;
A
#
# COMPACT_ATOMS: atom_id res chain seq x y z
N GLU A 1 -32.00 -1.68 17.94
CA GLU A 1 -31.77 -0.59 16.97
C GLU A 1 -30.26 -0.46 16.79
N PHE A 2 -29.73 -0.90 15.65
CA PHE A 2 -28.30 -0.83 15.37
C PHE A 2 -27.98 0.57 14.86
N GLU A 3 -27.37 1.36 15.73
CA GLU A 3 -26.90 2.71 15.44
C GLU A 3 -25.73 2.61 14.45
N THR A 4 -26.00 2.85 13.17
CA THR A 4 -25.00 2.99 12.12
C THR A 4 -24.12 4.19 12.45
N TYR A 5 -22.93 3.96 12.98
CA TYR A 5 -21.95 5.02 13.21
C TYR A 5 -21.53 5.63 11.86
N PRO A 6 -21.83 6.93 11.60
CA PRO A 6 -21.27 7.60 10.45
C PRO A 6 -19.75 7.70 10.58
N LEU A 7 -19.06 7.62 9.44
CA LEU A 7 -17.61 7.79 9.30
C LEU A 7 -17.08 8.91 10.23
N PRO A 8 -15.96 8.70 10.96
CA PRO A 8 -15.40 9.74 11.81
C PRO A 8 -15.05 10.97 10.96
N THR A 9 -15.83 12.03 11.13
CA THR A 9 -15.69 13.33 10.46
C THR A 9 -14.43 14.09 10.89
N VAL A 10 -13.68 13.58 11.86
CA VAL A 10 -12.46 14.17 12.39
C VAL A 10 -11.25 13.34 11.94
N GLY A 11 -10.87 13.52 10.67
CA GLY A 11 -9.75 12.82 10.04
C GLY A 11 -9.87 12.70 8.52
N PHE A 12 -11.07 12.92 7.98
CA PHE A 12 -11.34 12.97 6.53
C PHE A 12 -11.17 14.37 5.91
N GLY A 13 -10.55 15.33 6.64
CA GLY A 13 -10.12 16.61 6.05
C GLY A 13 -9.06 16.43 4.96
N ALA A 14 -8.18 15.43 5.11
CA ALA A 14 -7.26 15.01 4.05
C ALA A 14 -7.94 14.14 2.97
N VAL A 15 -9.13 13.60 3.23
CA VAL A 15 -9.92 12.85 2.24
C VAL A 15 -10.79 13.79 1.39
N ARG A 16 -10.96 15.04 1.80
CA ARG A 16 -11.43 16.10 0.90
C ARG A 16 -10.41 16.44 -0.20
N MET A 17 -9.12 16.14 0.00
CA MET A 17 -8.13 16.17 -1.09
C MET A 17 -8.23 14.93 -2.00
N ALA A 18 -8.76 13.80 -1.52
CA ALA A 18 -8.99 12.62 -2.37
C ALA A 18 -10.33 12.68 -3.15
N ALA A 19 -11.36 13.33 -2.60
CA ALA A 19 -12.57 13.70 -3.36
C ALA A 19 -12.32 14.89 -4.31
N ALA A 20 -11.36 15.77 -3.98
CA ALA A 20 -10.78 16.68 -4.95
C ALA A 20 -9.92 15.93 -5.98
N ALA A 21 -9.17 14.87 -5.61
CA ALA A 21 -8.45 14.00 -6.55
C ALA A 21 -9.36 13.18 -7.47
N ALA A 22 -10.62 12.95 -7.10
CA ALA A 22 -11.65 12.41 -7.99
C ALA A 22 -12.22 13.46 -8.97
N ARG A 23 -11.99 14.76 -8.73
CA ARG A 23 -12.20 15.86 -9.69
C ARG A 23 -10.90 16.37 -10.33
N ASP A 24 -9.75 16.02 -9.75
CA ASP A 24 -8.38 16.27 -10.23
C ASP A 24 -7.74 14.97 -10.76
N LEU A 25 -8.59 14.02 -11.20
CA LEU A 25 -8.25 13.08 -12.27
C LEU A 25 -7.85 13.83 -13.58
N ALA A 26 -8.07 15.15 -13.59
CA ALA A 26 -7.58 16.14 -14.53
C ALA A 26 -6.12 16.61 -14.29
N ALA A 27 -5.38 16.01 -13.36
CA ALA A 27 -3.96 16.32 -13.10
C ALA A 27 -3.02 15.16 -13.45
N LEU A 28 -3.41 14.30 -14.40
CA LEU A 28 -2.46 13.44 -15.12
C LEU A 28 -1.71 14.31 -16.14
N ASP A 29 -0.39 14.17 -16.21
CA ASP A 29 0.45 15.02 -17.05
C ASP A 29 0.11 14.91 -18.55
N ALA A 30 0.49 15.94 -19.29
CA ALA A 30 0.22 16.08 -20.72
C ALA A 30 0.77 14.91 -21.57
N GLU A 31 1.75 14.16 -21.06
CA GLU A 31 2.33 12.99 -21.73
C GLU A 31 1.35 11.80 -21.72
N THR A 32 0.55 11.67 -20.66
CA THR A 32 -0.50 10.67 -20.51
C THR A 32 -1.72 10.95 -21.42
N LEU A 33 -2.02 12.23 -21.68
CA LEU A 33 -3.07 12.68 -22.60
C LEU A 33 -2.66 12.61 -24.08
N ALA A 34 -1.40 12.90 -24.40
CA ALA A 34 -0.87 12.89 -25.77
C ALA A 34 -0.86 11.50 -26.44
N LEU A 35 -0.87 10.43 -25.64
CA LEU A 35 -0.82 9.03 -26.09
C LEU A 35 -2.15 8.48 -26.64
N LEU A 36 -3.26 9.24 -26.57
CA LEU A 36 -4.59 8.79 -27.02
C LEU A 36 -5.10 9.44 -28.33
N GLY A 37 -4.25 10.17 -29.06
CA GLY A 37 -4.44 10.45 -30.49
C GLY A 37 -5.18 11.75 -30.85
N GLY A 38 -4.42 12.73 -31.37
CA GLY A 38 -4.87 13.91 -32.09
C GLY A 38 -3.73 14.94 -32.17
N GLY A 39 -3.19 15.21 -33.38
CA GLY A 39 -1.92 15.90 -33.61
C GLY A 39 -1.92 17.44 -33.46
N PRO A 40 -1.12 18.14 -34.28
CA PRO A 40 0.21 18.64 -33.97
C PRO A 40 0.18 20.16 -33.69
N ASP A 41 0.65 20.59 -32.52
CA ASP A 41 1.28 21.90 -32.31
C ASP A 41 1.52 22.10 -30.81
N MET A 42 2.74 21.79 -30.34
CA MET A 42 3.48 22.58 -29.36
C MET A 42 4.85 21.95 -29.10
N ALA A 43 5.88 22.81 -29.11
CA ALA A 43 7.31 22.52 -29.12
C ALA A 43 7.81 21.73 -27.88
N PRO A 44 8.94 21.00 -28.00
CA PRO A 44 9.43 20.12 -26.95
C PRO A 44 10.06 20.95 -25.82
N VAL A 45 9.51 20.85 -24.61
CA VAL A 45 10.17 21.38 -23.41
C VAL A 45 11.04 20.28 -22.81
N ALA A 46 12.30 20.63 -22.59
CA ALA A 46 13.40 19.74 -22.25
C ALA A 46 13.13 18.84 -21.04
N VAL A 47 13.20 17.53 -21.25
CA VAL A 47 13.44 16.53 -20.22
C VAL A 47 14.94 16.50 -19.95
N CYS A 48 15.40 17.06 -18.83
CA CYS A 48 16.73 16.78 -18.30
C CYS A 48 16.83 17.19 -16.83
N GLY A 49 17.07 16.22 -15.92
CA GLY A 49 17.49 16.56 -14.56
C GLY A 49 17.31 15.46 -13.51
N GLU A 50 16.14 14.81 -13.43
CA GLU A 50 15.83 13.94 -12.28
C GLU A 50 15.80 12.43 -12.60
N TRP A 51 15.94 12.06 -13.87
CA TRP A 51 15.93 10.66 -14.32
C TRP A 51 17.28 9.92 -14.09
N GLU A 52 18.37 10.65 -13.81
CA GLU A 52 19.72 10.08 -13.69
C GLU A 52 20.00 9.36 -12.36
N THR A 53 19.11 9.46 -11.36
CA THR A 53 19.33 8.86 -10.03
C THR A 53 18.70 7.46 -9.86
N PHE A 54 18.08 6.90 -10.90
CA PHE A 54 17.29 5.66 -10.80
C PHE A 54 18.09 4.34 -10.82
N LYS A 55 19.42 4.38 -10.98
CA LYS A 55 20.25 3.16 -10.92
C LYS A 55 20.41 2.61 -9.50
N GLU A 56 20.17 3.41 -8.46
CA GLU A 56 20.42 3.03 -7.06
C GLU A 56 19.18 2.60 -6.26
N ASN A 57 17.96 2.74 -6.79
CA ASN A 57 16.73 2.69 -5.99
C ASN A 57 15.90 1.42 -6.14
N VAL A 58 16.49 0.23 -6.31
CA VAL A 58 15.67 -1.02 -6.35
C VAL A 58 15.05 -1.28 -4.97
N ARG A 59 13.74 -1.09 -4.82
CA ARG A 59 13.03 -1.35 -3.55
C ARG A 59 13.17 -2.83 -3.17
N PRO A 60 13.65 -3.17 -1.96
CA PRO A 60 13.71 -4.56 -1.51
C PRO A 60 12.32 -5.17 -1.39
N LEU A 61 12.12 -6.35 -1.99
CA LEU A 61 10.90 -7.15 -1.81
C LEU A 61 11.21 -8.36 -0.93
N LYS A 62 10.40 -8.60 0.11
CA LYS A 62 10.61 -9.74 1.03
C LYS A 62 10.56 -11.11 0.34
N ARG A 63 9.87 -11.19 -0.80
CA ARG A 63 9.76 -12.41 -1.63
C ARG A 63 10.87 -12.55 -2.69
N GLY A 64 11.78 -11.58 -2.79
CA GLY A 64 12.67 -11.44 -3.95
C GLY A 64 11.97 -10.86 -5.17
N ARG A 65 12.69 -10.77 -6.30
CA ARG A 65 12.22 -10.23 -7.57
C ARG A 65 12.35 -11.26 -8.69
N ASN A 66 11.46 -11.19 -9.67
CA ASN A 66 11.62 -11.91 -10.92
C ASN A 66 12.74 -11.25 -11.75
N VAL A 67 13.82 -11.99 -12.01
CA VAL A 67 14.99 -11.48 -12.76
C VAL A 67 14.62 -11.09 -14.20
N GLY A 68 13.69 -11.81 -14.83
CA GLY A 68 13.23 -11.50 -16.19
C GLY A 68 12.53 -10.15 -16.27
N LEU A 69 11.57 -9.91 -15.36
CA LEU A 69 10.86 -8.62 -15.29
C LEU A 69 11.79 -7.48 -14.85
N LEU A 70 12.74 -7.75 -13.96
CA LEU A 70 13.76 -6.76 -13.60
C LEU A 70 14.61 -6.36 -14.81
N ASN A 71 15.05 -7.34 -15.62
CA ASN A 71 15.81 -7.05 -16.84
C ASN A 71 14.99 -6.26 -17.86
N GLN A 72 13.69 -6.56 -18.00
CA GLN A 72 12.79 -5.77 -18.85
C GLN A 72 12.64 -4.34 -18.33
N ALA A 73 12.47 -4.15 -17.02
CA ALA A 73 12.42 -2.83 -16.40
C ALA A 73 13.72 -2.05 -16.65
N LEU A 74 14.88 -2.70 -16.46
CA LEU A 74 16.20 -2.12 -16.73
C LEU A 74 16.36 -1.69 -18.19
N LYS A 75 15.86 -2.49 -19.15
CA LYS A 75 15.89 -2.12 -20.57
C LYS A 75 14.94 -0.96 -20.89
N ALA A 76 13.75 -0.93 -20.28
CA ALA A 76 12.80 0.17 -20.44
C ALA A 76 13.33 1.52 -19.91
N HIS A 77 14.35 1.53 -19.05
CA HIS A 77 15.04 2.76 -18.69
C HIS A 77 15.84 3.37 -19.85
N THR A 78 16.32 2.56 -20.79
CA THR A 78 17.15 3.01 -21.92
C THR A 78 16.36 3.10 -23.23
N ASP A 79 15.30 2.30 -23.37
CA ASP A 79 14.54 2.14 -24.60
C ASP A 79 13.08 2.64 -24.44
N PRO A 80 12.70 3.76 -25.11
CA PRO A 80 11.34 4.30 -25.09
C PRO A 80 10.26 3.31 -25.56
N ALA A 81 10.57 2.43 -26.51
CA ALA A 81 9.59 1.46 -27.01
C ALA A 81 9.26 0.42 -25.94
N GLN A 82 10.25 -0.04 -25.19
CA GLN A 82 10.04 -0.94 -24.05
C GLN A 82 9.33 -0.25 -22.89
N ARG A 83 9.60 1.04 -22.64
CA ARG A 83 8.82 1.83 -21.68
C ARG A 83 7.35 1.93 -22.08
N ALA A 84 7.06 2.24 -23.34
CA ALA A 84 5.69 2.31 -23.85
C ALA A 84 4.96 0.95 -23.71
N ALA A 85 5.66 -0.16 -24.01
CA ALA A 85 5.11 -1.51 -23.84
C ALA A 85 4.79 -1.84 -22.38
N LEU A 86 5.65 -1.47 -21.42
CA LEU A 86 5.36 -1.63 -19.99
C LEU A 86 4.12 -0.83 -19.57
N LEU A 87 4.00 0.42 -20.02
CA LEU A 87 2.84 1.24 -19.67
C LEU A 87 1.54 0.72 -20.29
N ALA A 88 1.61 0.18 -21.51
CA ALA A 88 0.47 -0.47 -22.17
C ALA A 88 0.05 -1.74 -21.43
N GLU A 89 1.00 -2.57 -21.01
CA GLU A 89 0.73 -3.77 -20.21
C GLU A 89 0.08 -3.41 -18.86
N ARG A 90 0.57 -2.37 -18.19
CA ARG A 90 -0.05 -1.87 -16.96
C ARG A 90 -1.52 -1.53 -17.15
N ARG A 91 -1.85 -0.77 -18.22
CA ARG A 91 -3.23 -0.39 -18.53
C ARG A 91 -4.10 -1.63 -18.77
N ARG A 92 -3.63 -2.56 -19.59
CA ARG A 92 -4.33 -3.82 -19.85
C ARG A 92 -4.63 -4.60 -18.58
N MET A 93 -3.68 -4.68 -17.66
CA MET A 93 -3.89 -5.38 -16.39
C MET A 93 -4.91 -4.68 -15.49
N ILE A 94 -4.99 -3.34 -15.52
CA ILE A 94 -5.99 -2.57 -14.79
C ILE A 94 -7.38 -2.78 -15.40
N GLU A 95 -7.52 -2.68 -16.72
CA GLU A 95 -8.79 -2.96 -17.42
C GLU A 95 -9.28 -4.39 -17.12
N ALA A 96 -8.37 -5.36 -17.09
CA ALA A 96 -8.69 -6.73 -16.73
C ALA A 96 -9.19 -6.90 -15.29
N THR A 97 -8.91 -5.99 -14.35
CA THR A 97 -9.48 -6.05 -12.99
C THR A 97 -10.93 -5.58 -12.97
N GLU A 98 -11.32 -4.68 -13.88
CA GLU A 98 -12.68 -4.14 -13.99
C GLU A 98 -13.62 -5.07 -14.78
N GLU A 99 -13.10 -5.70 -15.83
CA GLU A 99 -13.86 -6.61 -16.70
C GLU A 99 -14.01 -8.03 -16.14
N TYR A 100 -13.35 -8.34 -15.03
CA TYR A 100 -13.32 -9.69 -14.46
C TYR A 100 -14.70 -10.13 -13.93
N GLN A 101 -15.21 -11.25 -14.46
CA GLN A 101 -16.50 -11.84 -14.07
C GLN A 101 -16.38 -13.21 -13.37
N GLY A 102 -15.18 -13.58 -12.92
CA GLY A 102 -14.96 -14.84 -12.21
C GLY A 102 -15.36 -14.79 -10.73
N GLU A 103 -15.20 -15.94 -10.06
CA GLU A 103 -15.61 -16.14 -8.66
C GLU A 103 -14.80 -15.31 -7.64
N ASP A 104 -13.52 -15.06 -7.93
CA ASP A 104 -12.58 -14.36 -7.05
C ASP A 104 -12.12 -13.02 -7.67
N PRO A 105 -12.93 -11.96 -7.59
CA PRO A 105 -12.58 -10.66 -8.15
C PRO A 105 -11.33 -10.01 -7.53
N LEU A 106 -10.86 -10.44 -6.35
CA LEU A 106 -9.61 -9.95 -5.76
C LEU A 106 -8.37 -10.47 -6.51
N GLN A 107 -8.44 -11.65 -7.13
CA GLN A 107 -7.30 -12.29 -7.78
C GLN A 107 -6.62 -11.41 -8.85
N PRO A 108 -7.33 -10.83 -9.85
CA PRO A 108 -6.71 -9.99 -10.86
C PRO A 108 -6.03 -8.73 -10.28
N TRP A 109 -6.55 -8.18 -9.18
CA TRP A 109 -5.90 -7.07 -8.47
C TRP A 109 -4.56 -7.49 -7.86
N VAL A 110 -4.52 -8.64 -7.19
CA VAL A 110 -3.29 -9.17 -6.57
C VAL A 110 -2.23 -9.45 -7.64
N GLU A 111 -2.65 -9.94 -8.81
CA GLU A 111 -1.77 -10.18 -9.96
C GLU A 111 -1.24 -8.88 -10.56
N CYS A 112 -2.11 -7.89 -10.79
CA CYS A 112 -1.74 -6.56 -11.27
C CYS A 112 -0.73 -5.90 -10.32
N ILE A 113 -1.05 -5.85 -9.02
CA ILE A 113 -0.16 -5.31 -7.98
C ILE A 113 1.20 -6.00 -8.00
N LYS A 114 1.21 -7.34 -8.06
CA LYS A 114 2.44 -8.14 -8.10
C LYS A 114 3.28 -7.78 -9.32
N TRP A 115 2.65 -7.69 -10.48
CA TRP A 115 3.32 -7.35 -11.72
C TRP A 115 3.89 -5.93 -11.67
N VAL A 116 3.14 -4.93 -11.19
CA VAL A 116 3.63 -3.55 -11.06
C VAL A 116 4.82 -3.46 -10.09
N GLN A 117 4.80 -4.17 -8.96
CA GLN A 117 5.94 -4.23 -8.03
C GLN A 117 7.22 -4.78 -8.69
N GLU A 118 7.07 -5.72 -9.63
CA GLU A 118 8.17 -6.38 -10.32
C GLU A 118 8.69 -5.56 -11.50
N SER A 119 7.78 -4.98 -12.29
CA SER A 119 8.04 -4.19 -13.50
C SER A 119 8.50 -2.76 -13.23
N PHE A 120 8.23 -2.22 -12.04
CA PHE A 120 8.66 -0.87 -11.63
C PHE A 120 9.55 -0.96 -10.38
N PRO A 121 10.83 -1.34 -10.53
CA PRO A 121 11.67 -1.72 -9.41
C PRO A 121 11.98 -0.59 -8.44
N ALA A 122 12.03 0.63 -8.95
CA ALA A 122 12.21 1.81 -8.12
C ALA A 122 10.93 2.30 -7.43
N GLY A 123 9.77 1.78 -7.83
CA GLY A 123 8.49 2.25 -7.31
C GLY A 123 8.29 3.74 -7.60
N GLY A 124 7.74 4.45 -6.61
CA GLY A 124 7.44 5.89 -6.72
C GLY A 124 6.16 6.19 -7.48
N GLU A 125 5.87 7.48 -7.63
CA GLU A 125 4.62 7.99 -8.19
C GLU A 125 4.39 7.50 -9.63
N PHE A 126 5.45 7.42 -10.44
CA PHE A 126 5.39 6.95 -11.83
C PHE A 126 4.87 5.51 -11.99
N SER A 127 5.01 4.66 -10.96
CA SER A 127 4.49 3.30 -10.99
C SER A 127 2.96 3.26 -10.98
N GLY A 128 2.30 4.27 -10.40
CA GLY A 128 0.85 4.26 -10.12
C GLY A 128 0.43 3.27 -9.03
N LEU A 129 1.39 2.62 -8.35
CA LEU A 129 1.11 1.50 -7.44
C LEU A 129 0.25 1.89 -6.24
N VAL A 130 0.42 3.11 -5.70
CA VAL A 130 -0.39 3.61 -4.57
C VAL A 130 -1.85 3.76 -4.97
N VAL A 131 -2.12 4.25 -6.19
CA VAL A 131 -3.47 4.37 -6.73
C VAL A 131 -4.11 2.99 -6.89
N ILE A 132 -3.36 2.02 -7.42
CA ILE A 132 -3.86 0.64 -7.57
C ILE A 132 -4.20 0.03 -6.21
N TYR A 133 -3.36 0.24 -5.19
CA TYR A 133 -3.69 -0.18 -3.83
C TYR A 133 -4.99 0.45 -3.32
N GLU A 134 -5.13 1.76 -3.47
CA GLU A 134 -6.32 2.50 -3.03
C GLU A 134 -7.60 1.96 -3.69
N GLN A 135 -7.59 1.78 -5.02
CA GLN A 135 -8.74 1.27 -5.74
C GLN A 135 -9.08 -0.16 -5.32
N CYS A 136 -8.07 -1.03 -5.18
CA CYS A 136 -8.27 -2.39 -4.69
C CYS A 136 -8.91 -2.41 -3.30
N VAL A 137 -8.40 -1.62 -2.34
CA VAL A 137 -8.96 -1.62 -0.99
C VAL A 137 -10.37 -1.04 -0.94
N ARG A 138 -10.65 0.00 -1.74
CA ARG A 138 -11.99 0.60 -1.85
C ARG A 138 -13.02 -0.30 -2.53
N ALA A 139 -12.60 -1.18 -3.43
CA ALA A 139 -13.51 -2.10 -4.11
C ALA A 139 -14.07 -3.20 -3.19
N PHE A 140 -13.31 -3.61 -2.16
CA PHE A 140 -13.63 -4.83 -1.39
C PHE A 140 -13.83 -4.63 0.12
N TRP A 141 -13.76 -3.40 0.66
CA TRP A 141 -13.79 -3.21 2.12
C TRP A 141 -15.10 -3.66 2.79
N HIS A 142 -16.20 -3.64 2.04
CA HIS A 142 -17.52 -4.08 2.49
C HIS A 142 -17.81 -5.55 2.15
N ASP A 143 -16.90 -6.24 1.45
CA ASP A 143 -17.10 -7.63 1.03
C ASP A 143 -16.61 -8.59 2.12
N GLU A 144 -17.55 -9.26 2.77
CA GLU A 144 -17.28 -10.20 3.87
C GLU A 144 -16.34 -11.34 3.46
N ARG A 145 -16.30 -11.71 2.17
CA ARG A 145 -15.43 -12.79 1.67
C ARG A 145 -13.96 -12.50 1.91
N TYR A 146 -13.57 -11.23 1.94
CA TYR A 146 -12.17 -10.82 1.98
C TYR A 146 -11.73 -10.28 3.34
N LYS A 147 -12.63 -10.15 4.32
CA LYS A 147 -12.28 -9.61 5.65
C LYS A 147 -11.20 -10.42 6.36
N ASP A 148 -11.22 -11.76 6.23
CA ASP A 148 -10.17 -12.64 6.77
C ASP A 148 -9.23 -13.20 5.68
N ASP A 149 -9.22 -12.62 4.47
CA ASP A 149 -8.29 -13.02 3.41
C ASP A 149 -6.92 -12.33 3.59
N LEU A 150 -5.88 -13.14 3.76
CA LEU A 150 -4.51 -12.66 3.95
C LEU A 150 -3.98 -11.87 2.74
N ARG A 151 -4.41 -12.19 1.51
CA ARG A 151 -4.03 -11.45 0.29
C ARG A 151 -4.56 -10.03 0.38
N TYR A 152 -5.82 -9.87 0.77
CA TYR A 152 -6.45 -8.56 0.92
C TYR A 152 -5.81 -7.75 2.04
N LEU A 153 -5.57 -8.38 3.19
CA LEU A 153 -4.85 -7.73 4.29
C LEU A 153 -3.45 -7.25 3.87
N LYS A 154 -2.71 -8.03 3.06
CA LYS A 154 -1.40 -7.59 2.55
C LYS A 154 -1.52 -6.33 1.68
N VAL A 155 -2.55 -6.21 0.85
CA VAL A 155 -2.79 -4.99 0.06
C VAL A 155 -2.98 -3.79 0.99
N TRP A 156 -3.81 -3.92 2.02
CA TRP A 156 -4.00 -2.88 3.03
C TRP A 156 -2.73 -2.48 3.76
N LEU A 157 -1.89 -3.45 4.14
CA LEU A 157 -0.64 -3.19 4.84
C LEU A 157 0.39 -2.49 3.93
N GLU A 158 0.43 -2.84 2.64
CA GLU A 158 1.24 -2.11 1.66
C GLU A 158 0.69 -0.69 1.45
N TYR A 159 -0.63 -0.53 1.32
CA TYR A 159 -1.27 0.78 1.21
C TYR A 159 -0.92 1.69 2.40
N ALA A 160 -1.10 1.20 3.63
CA ALA A 160 -0.77 1.91 4.85
C ALA A 160 0.71 2.35 4.88
N GLY A 161 1.62 1.50 4.40
CA GLY A 161 3.05 1.80 4.33
C GLY A 161 3.43 2.90 3.32
N ASN A 162 2.53 3.27 2.39
CA ASN A 162 2.73 4.37 1.45
C ASN A 162 1.91 5.63 1.83
N CYS A 163 1.14 5.59 2.93
CA CYS A 163 0.36 6.72 3.42
C CYS A 163 1.13 7.52 4.49
N SER A 164 0.91 8.84 4.54
CA SER A 164 1.52 9.71 5.55
C SER A 164 1.01 9.44 6.98
N ASP A 165 -0.28 9.13 7.13
CA ASP A 165 -0.87 8.71 8.41
C ASP A 165 -1.44 7.30 8.35
N ALA A 166 -0.54 6.31 8.48
CA ALA A 166 -0.89 4.91 8.55
C ALA A 166 -1.84 4.58 9.73
N GLU A 167 -1.88 5.38 10.81
CA GLU A 167 -2.71 5.10 11.99
C GLU A 167 -4.21 5.19 11.67
N VAL A 168 -4.61 6.08 10.75
CA VAL A 168 -5.99 6.16 10.26
C VAL A 168 -6.39 4.86 9.57
N ILE A 169 -5.49 4.29 8.76
CA ILE A 169 -5.73 3.05 8.02
C ILE A 169 -5.90 1.87 8.99
N PHE A 170 -5.03 1.74 9.99
CA PHE A 170 -5.17 0.67 10.99
C PHE A 170 -6.45 0.79 11.83
N ARG A 171 -6.89 2.00 12.19
CA ARG A 171 -8.18 2.21 12.87
C ARG A 171 -9.36 1.84 11.98
N PHE A 172 -9.27 2.13 10.68
CA PHE A 172 -10.29 1.71 9.72
C PHE A 172 -10.38 0.18 9.63
N LEU A 173 -9.25 -0.51 9.54
CA LEU A 173 -9.20 -1.98 9.53
C LEU A 173 -9.81 -2.59 10.79
N GLU A 174 -9.46 -2.05 11.97
CA GLU A 174 -10.01 -2.47 13.27
C GLU A 174 -11.53 -2.27 13.32
N SER A 175 -12.02 -1.10 12.90
CA SER A 175 -13.46 -0.78 12.94
C SER A 175 -14.29 -1.64 11.99
N ASN A 176 -13.69 -2.09 10.88
CA ASN A 176 -14.36 -2.92 9.87
C ASN A 176 -14.03 -4.42 10.01
N GLN A 177 -13.32 -4.81 11.07
CA GLN A 177 -12.95 -6.19 11.37
C GLN A 177 -12.16 -6.86 10.22
N ILE A 178 -11.30 -6.09 9.53
CA ILE A 178 -10.47 -6.59 8.44
C ILE A 178 -9.14 -7.08 8.99
N GLY A 179 -8.84 -8.36 8.78
CA GLY A 179 -7.57 -8.98 9.13
C GLY A 179 -7.44 -9.39 10.59
N GLU A 180 -8.54 -9.43 11.36
CA GLU A 180 -8.52 -9.73 12.80
C GLU A 180 -7.99 -11.14 13.12
N GLY A 181 -8.10 -12.09 12.19
CA GLY A 181 -7.57 -13.44 12.33
C GLY A 181 -6.07 -13.57 12.10
N HIS A 182 -5.39 -12.49 11.66
CA HIS A 182 -4.00 -12.55 11.20
C HIS A 182 -3.03 -11.80 12.12
N ALA A 183 -2.03 -12.53 12.64
CA ALA A 183 -1.00 -11.95 13.51
C ALA A 183 -0.26 -10.77 12.86
N VAL A 184 -0.12 -10.77 11.53
CA VAL A 184 0.58 -9.71 10.80
C VAL A 184 -0.10 -8.34 10.96
N PHE A 185 -1.42 -8.29 11.11
CA PHE A 185 -2.17 -7.07 11.38
C PHE A 185 -1.71 -6.44 12.71
N TYR A 186 -1.83 -7.18 13.81
CA TYR A 186 -1.44 -6.72 15.15
C TYR A 186 0.05 -6.37 15.24
N ILE A 187 0.92 -7.20 14.65
CA ILE A 187 2.36 -6.93 14.63
C ILE A 187 2.65 -5.59 13.96
N ARG A 188 2.08 -5.33 12.78
CA ARG A 188 2.31 -4.08 12.05
C ARG A 188 1.70 -2.89 12.77
N TYR A 189 0.50 -3.04 13.31
CA TYR A 189 -0.17 -1.96 14.00
C TYR A 189 0.57 -1.58 15.29
N ALA A 190 0.96 -2.57 16.11
CA ALA A 190 1.75 -2.34 17.32
C ALA A 190 3.12 -1.74 17.02
N SER A 191 3.81 -2.19 15.96
CA SER A 191 5.08 -1.58 15.52
C SER A 191 4.92 -0.11 15.10
N LEU A 192 3.81 0.25 14.45
CA LEU A 192 3.50 1.64 14.13
C LEU A 192 3.27 2.47 15.41
N MET A 193 2.56 1.93 16.39
CA MET A 193 2.36 2.63 17.67
C MET A 193 3.67 2.75 18.46
N GLU A 194 4.52 1.73 18.44
CA GLU A 194 5.86 1.76 19.02
C GLU A 194 6.73 2.86 18.39
N SER A 195 6.75 3.00 17.06
CA SER A 195 7.53 4.05 16.37
C SER A 195 7.02 5.46 16.66
N LYS A 196 5.72 5.62 16.93
CA LYS A 196 5.09 6.88 17.39
C LYS A 196 5.22 7.11 18.91
N ASN A 197 6.04 6.30 19.60
CA ASN A 197 6.22 6.31 21.06
C ASN A 197 4.94 6.05 21.89
N LYS A 198 3.89 5.49 21.29
CA LYS A 198 2.62 5.15 21.95
C LYS A 198 2.69 3.73 22.54
N LEU A 199 3.62 3.50 23.47
CA LEU A 199 3.93 2.16 23.99
C LEU A 199 2.74 1.46 24.65
N LYS A 200 1.90 2.20 25.39
CA LYS A 200 0.67 1.63 26.00
C LYS A 200 -0.28 1.07 24.94
N LYS A 201 -0.49 1.81 23.85
CA LYS A 201 -1.37 1.38 22.76
C LYS A 201 -0.77 0.18 22.01
N ALA A 202 0.54 0.15 21.81
CA ALA A 202 1.22 -1.01 21.22
C ALA A 202 1.02 -2.28 22.06
N ASP A 203 1.13 -2.16 23.39
CA ASP A 203 0.87 -3.25 24.34
C ASP A 203 -0.57 -3.78 24.26
N GLU A 204 -1.57 -2.88 24.27
CA GLU A 204 -2.98 -3.21 24.09
C GLU A 204 -3.24 -3.99 22.78
N ILE A 205 -2.63 -3.54 21.67
CA ILE A 205 -2.79 -4.19 20.36
C ILE A 205 -2.21 -5.61 20.37
N PHE A 206 -1.04 -5.82 21.00
CA PHE A 206 -0.46 -7.16 21.12
C PHE A 206 -1.36 -8.09 21.95
N ASN A 207 -1.81 -7.63 23.12
CA ASN A 207 -2.71 -8.40 23.97
C ASN A 207 -4.03 -8.74 23.25
N LEU A 208 -4.59 -7.79 22.50
CA LEU A 208 -5.79 -8.01 21.69
C LEU A 208 -5.60 -9.11 20.65
N GLY A 209 -4.49 -9.09 19.91
CA GLY A 209 -4.19 -10.13 18.91
C GLY A 209 -4.02 -11.51 19.53
N ILE A 210 -3.43 -11.59 20.73
CA ILE A 210 -3.25 -12.85 21.47
C ILE A 210 -4.61 -13.36 21.96
N ALA A 211 -5.44 -12.49 22.55
CA ALA A 211 -6.78 -12.83 23.00
C ALA A 211 -7.65 -13.37 21.86
N ARG A 212 -7.50 -12.80 20.65
CA ARG A 212 -8.17 -13.24 19.43
C ARG A 212 -7.53 -14.45 18.75
N LYS A 213 -6.41 -14.97 19.28
CA LYS A 213 -5.66 -16.11 18.73
C LYS A 213 -5.28 -15.92 17.25
N ALA A 214 -4.84 -14.70 16.91
CA ALA A 214 -4.48 -14.33 15.55
C ALA A 214 -3.28 -15.15 15.04
N LYS A 215 -3.40 -15.73 13.85
CA LYS A 215 -2.44 -16.72 13.33
C LYS A 215 -1.33 -16.09 12.49
N PRO A 216 -0.09 -16.60 12.55
CA PRO A 216 0.43 -17.58 13.51
C PRO A 216 0.68 -16.94 14.91
N VAL A 217 0.11 -17.56 15.96
CA VAL A 217 0.12 -17.02 17.33
C VAL A 217 1.54 -16.98 17.90
N GLU A 218 2.34 -18.00 17.61
CA GLU A 218 3.72 -18.14 18.08
C GLU A 218 4.59 -16.97 17.60
N LYS A 219 4.32 -16.50 16.38
CA LYS A 219 4.99 -15.33 15.82
C LYS A 219 4.55 -14.05 16.51
N LEU A 220 3.27 -13.93 16.85
CA LEU A 220 2.74 -12.79 17.58
C LEU A 220 3.36 -12.70 18.98
N GLU A 221 3.34 -13.79 19.73
CA GLU A 221 3.92 -13.86 21.09
C GLU A 221 5.42 -13.61 21.11
N THR A 222 6.15 -14.15 20.13
CA THR A 222 7.60 -13.92 20.00
C THR A 222 7.90 -12.45 19.71
N THR A 223 7.10 -11.82 18.83
CA THR A 223 7.24 -10.39 18.52
C THR A 223 6.87 -9.52 19.74
N TYR A 224 5.84 -9.91 20.48
CA TYR A 224 5.40 -9.21 21.68
C TYR A 224 6.45 -9.26 22.79
N ARG A 225 7.05 -10.42 23.07
CA ARG A 225 8.19 -10.54 24.01
C ARG A 225 9.36 -9.62 23.62
N ALA A 226 9.67 -9.53 22.33
CA ALA A 226 10.71 -8.64 21.85
C ALA A 226 10.35 -7.15 22.05
N PHE A 227 9.08 -6.78 21.86
CA PHE A 227 8.56 -5.44 22.16
C PHE A 227 8.67 -5.08 23.64
N LEU A 228 8.29 -5.98 24.55
CA LEU A 228 8.39 -5.76 25.99
C LEU A 228 9.85 -5.50 26.39
N GLY A 229 10.79 -6.31 25.90
CA GLY A 229 12.22 -6.12 26.17
C GLY A 229 12.81 -4.82 25.61
N ARG A 230 12.26 -4.26 24.51
CA ARG A 230 12.65 -2.93 24.01
C ARG A 230 12.03 -1.81 24.86
N SER A 231 10.77 -1.98 25.25
CA SER A 231 10.00 -0.98 25.99
C SER A 231 10.51 -0.77 27.41
N THR A 232 10.99 -1.82 28.10
CA THR A 232 11.59 -1.70 29.44
C THR A 232 12.89 -0.89 29.40
N ARG A 233 13.81 -1.21 28.48
CA ARG A 233 15.06 -0.46 28.30
C ARG A 233 14.83 1.01 27.99
N LYS A 234 13.78 1.33 27.21
CA LYS A 234 13.45 2.72 26.88
C LYS A 234 12.96 3.51 28.09
N LYS A 235 12.14 2.89 28.94
CA LYS A 235 11.69 3.49 30.21
C LYS A 235 12.85 3.69 31.19
N GLU A 236 13.76 2.73 31.28
CA GLU A 236 14.97 2.84 32.11
C GLU A 236 15.88 3.98 31.64
N HIS A 237 16.04 4.14 30.33
CA HIS A 237 16.78 5.27 29.76
C HIS A 237 16.08 6.60 30.04
N GLU A 238 14.77 6.75 29.85
CA GLU A 238 14.05 7.99 30.18
C GLU A 238 14.16 8.37 31.68
N VAL A 239 14.21 7.40 32.59
CA VAL A 239 14.35 7.65 34.04
C VAL A 239 15.78 8.04 34.44
N LEU A 240 16.81 7.58 33.72
CA LEU A 240 18.22 7.90 34.02
C LEU A 240 18.64 9.30 33.54
N TYR A 241 17.84 9.96 32.71
CA TYR A 241 18.10 11.31 32.18
C TYR A 241 17.11 12.37 32.69
N LEU A 242 16.33 12.02 33.74
CA LEU A 242 15.52 12.94 34.55
C LEU A 242 16.13 13.06 35.95
#